data_AF-A0A202F9G5-F1
#
_entry.id   AF-A0A202F9G5-F1
#
_cell.length_a   1.000
_cell.length_b   1.000
_cell.length_c   1.000
_cell.angle_alpha   90.00
_cell.angle_beta   90.00
_cell.angle_gamma   90.00
#
_symmetry.space_group_name_H-M   'P 1'
#
loop_
_entity.id
_entity.type
_entity.pdbx_description
1 polymer ?
#
loop_
_entity_poly.entity_id
_entity_poly.type
_entity_poly.pdbx_seq_one_letter_code
_entity_poly.pdbx_strand_id
1 'polypeptide(L)'
;MSFFDRKKKDNDDNYSDPNNSSYQTPQQPDQNNFDPSQGQFNNDPNMGMGTQFTPNNQDFNSSNNNYYFGPQEPQPQAQAPVQPGQPGNEDWEYTEQSLQNTLDQSADLKSQLRSQLLADRSYCNHLLRTVGSDQIDERRQATDRINDINDSLKEWFGTDEMANEIYLDPNTSYFVFTDDLPANPDSDVTSMWQQMTMTLADRGLLANAISVTYNDQIDATWMNYQNAGFVDGNAYLLNMYNELQGRDLNVPITPAEIPFDADYRVQHVTDKVDKILDANDKLVMEVSRDSNHQLQIIRHYKDEQVLSRDIFDVNGVISATQFYDHRNANKVVRENFYRQDGTLVLIKSYTGDEPYIQLFSEGNVLMSTFDSDEDLIIWWLKNQALKQSTSTIFVSIGSDFYKKLLSLRDNGIEVIPIVMKQSENADRISSLIDGTDKVSAVIAGTDQVNTYLNKNAKNKMDITTLKEIETPIYKEQK
;
A
#
# COMPACT_ATOMS: atom_id res chain seq x y z
N MET A 1 -29.38 4.89 29.49
CA MET A 1 -30.13 3.64 29.73
C MET A 1 -29.65 2.66 28.67
N SER A 2 -29.28 1.45 29.07
CA SER A 2 -28.75 0.41 28.17
C SER A 2 -29.93 -0.23 27.42
N PHE A 3 -29.91 -0.19 26.09
CA PHE A 3 -31.05 -0.55 25.22
C PHE A 3 -31.04 -2.01 24.73
N PHE A 4 -30.30 -2.90 25.39
CA PHE A 4 -30.33 -4.33 25.07
C PHE A 4 -30.91 -5.12 26.24
N ASP A 5 -32.24 -5.22 26.27
CA ASP A 5 -32.92 -6.23 27.08
C ASP A 5 -34.08 -6.83 26.25
N ARG A 6 -33.73 -7.81 25.40
CA ARG A 6 -34.72 -8.59 24.65
C ARG A 6 -35.34 -9.63 25.58
N LYS A 7 -36.52 -9.32 26.13
CA LYS A 7 -37.43 -10.34 26.69
C LYS A 7 -38.01 -11.19 25.57
N LYS A 8 -37.54 -12.43 25.43
CA LYS A 8 -38.33 -13.52 24.85
C LYS A 8 -39.24 -14.07 25.95
N LYS A 9 -40.50 -14.37 25.60
CA LYS A 9 -41.48 -15.00 26.47
C LYS A 9 -41.82 -16.40 25.91
N ASP A 10 -41.33 -17.40 26.64
CA ASP A 10 -41.85 -18.74 27.04
C ASP A 10 -42.68 -19.57 26.04
N ASN A 11 -42.38 -20.86 25.82
CA ASN A 11 -42.66 -22.04 26.68
C ASN A 11 -41.94 -23.27 26.04
N ASP A 12 -41.58 -24.42 26.64
CA ASP A 12 -41.86 -25.10 27.92
C ASP A 12 -40.71 -26.12 28.23
N ASP A 13 -40.43 -26.27 29.52
CA ASP A 13 -39.99 -27.43 30.32
C ASP A 13 -39.30 -28.66 29.67
N ASN A 14 -38.04 -28.91 30.08
CA ASN A 14 -37.70 -30.15 30.83
C ASN A 14 -36.34 -30.05 31.55
N TYR A 15 -36.33 -30.40 32.83
CA TYR A 15 -35.18 -30.43 33.74
C TYR A 15 -34.54 -31.83 33.76
N SER A 16 -33.22 -31.97 33.58
CA SER A 16 -32.34 -32.81 34.44
C SER A 16 -30.84 -32.81 34.06
N ASP A 17 -30.04 -32.41 35.06
CA ASP A 17 -28.72 -32.90 35.51
C ASP A 17 -27.41 -32.56 34.77
N PRO A 18 -26.36 -32.05 35.47
CA PRO A 18 -25.04 -31.73 34.91
C PRO A 18 -24.01 -32.81 35.28
N ASN A 19 -23.62 -33.65 34.32
CA ASN A 19 -22.33 -34.35 34.28
C ASN A 19 -22.23 -35.18 33.00
N ASN A 20 -21.53 -34.68 31.97
CA ASN A 20 -20.71 -35.57 31.16
C ASN A 20 -19.65 -34.82 30.35
N SER A 21 -18.39 -35.15 30.62
CA SER A 21 -17.23 -34.82 29.81
C SER A 21 -17.06 -35.89 28.73
N SER A 22 -17.06 -35.51 27.46
CA SER A 22 -16.45 -36.33 26.42
C SER A 22 -16.14 -35.52 25.16
N TYR A 23 -14.85 -35.49 24.84
CA TYR A 23 -14.27 -35.12 23.56
C TYR A 23 -15.03 -35.69 22.37
N GLN A 24 -15.25 -34.89 21.32
CA GLN A 24 -15.36 -35.34 19.94
C GLN A 24 -15.06 -34.20 18.95
N THR A 25 -13.99 -34.38 18.19
CA THR A 25 -13.61 -33.65 16.97
C THR A 25 -14.66 -33.78 15.86
N PRO A 26 -14.94 -32.72 15.08
CA PRO A 26 -15.60 -32.85 13.79
C PRO A 26 -14.59 -32.96 12.64
N GLN A 27 -14.95 -33.87 11.74
CA GLN A 27 -14.26 -34.29 10.53
C GLN A 27 -14.29 -33.24 9.41
N GLN A 28 -13.29 -33.29 8.53
CA GLN A 28 -13.27 -32.65 7.21
C GLN A 28 -14.45 -33.10 6.35
N PRO A 29 -14.90 -32.22 5.43
CA PRO A 29 -15.51 -32.65 4.19
C PRO A 29 -14.57 -32.48 2.98
N ASP A 30 -14.75 -33.43 2.07
CA ASP A 30 -13.97 -33.75 0.89
C ASP A 30 -13.94 -32.73 -0.24
N GLN A 31 -12.88 -32.91 -1.03
CA GLN A 31 -12.60 -32.44 -2.37
C GLN A 31 -13.81 -32.54 -3.32
N ASN A 32 -13.98 -31.52 -4.18
CA ASN A 32 -14.59 -31.74 -5.49
C ASN A 32 -13.89 -30.92 -6.58
N ASN A 33 -13.65 -31.63 -7.67
CA ASN A 33 -12.92 -31.30 -8.88
C ASN A 33 -13.36 -30.01 -9.59
N PHE A 34 -12.37 -29.22 -10.00
CA PHE A 34 -12.47 -28.28 -11.11
C PHE A 34 -12.26 -29.02 -12.44
N ASP A 35 -13.21 -28.87 -13.37
CA ASP A 35 -13.08 -29.19 -14.79
C ASP A 35 -13.09 -27.86 -15.57
N PRO A 36 -11.97 -27.45 -16.20
CA PRO A 36 -11.96 -26.35 -17.14
C PRO A 36 -11.84 -26.91 -18.56
N SER A 37 -12.96 -26.95 -19.29
CA SER A 37 -12.93 -27.08 -20.74
C SER A 37 -13.94 -26.16 -21.43
N GLN A 38 -13.42 -25.52 -22.49
CA GLN A 38 -14.06 -24.80 -23.58
C GLN A 38 -14.17 -23.28 -23.51
N GLY A 39 -13.31 -22.64 -24.33
CA GLY A 39 -13.39 -21.24 -24.72
C GLY A 39 -12.20 -20.73 -25.54
N GLN A 40 -11.70 -21.49 -26.54
CA GLN A 40 -10.94 -20.91 -27.68
C GLN A 40 -11.95 -20.15 -28.56
N PHE A 41 -11.73 -18.96 -29.12
CA PHE A 41 -10.70 -18.53 -30.07
C PHE A 41 -10.70 -16.99 -30.19
N ASN A 42 -9.53 -16.35 -30.25
CA ASN A 42 -9.04 -15.70 -31.49
C ASN A 42 -7.62 -15.16 -31.29
N ASN A 43 -6.71 -15.65 -32.13
CA ASN A 43 -5.33 -15.19 -32.28
C ASN A 43 -5.28 -13.93 -33.16
N ASP A 44 -4.45 -12.96 -32.79
CA ASP A 44 -3.72 -12.13 -33.74
C ASP A 44 -2.26 -11.96 -33.23
N PRO A 45 -1.22 -12.34 -34.00
CA PRO A 45 0.17 -12.28 -33.55
C PRO A 45 0.89 -11.07 -34.17
N ASN A 46 1.14 -10.02 -33.41
CA ASN A 46 2.21 -9.07 -33.74
C ASN A 46 2.63 -8.21 -32.54
N MET A 47 3.94 -7.95 -32.42
CA MET A 47 4.63 -7.16 -31.38
C MET A 47 4.77 -7.89 -30.03
N GLY A 48 5.89 -7.98 -29.34
CA GLY A 48 7.23 -7.41 -29.48
C GLY A 48 8.10 -8.02 -28.37
N MET A 49 9.41 -8.11 -28.63
CA MET A 49 10.43 -8.81 -27.85
C MET A 49 10.48 -8.39 -26.37
N GLY A 50 10.25 -9.33 -25.45
CA GLY A 50 10.63 -9.23 -24.04
C GLY A 50 11.86 -10.10 -23.77
N THR A 51 13.00 -9.47 -23.48
CA THR A 51 14.21 -10.17 -23.02
C THR A 51 14.08 -10.51 -21.54
N GLN A 52 13.87 -11.80 -21.26
CA GLN A 52 13.78 -12.37 -19.91
C GLN A 52 15.17 -12.91 -19.54
N PHE A 53 15.83 -12.32 -18.55
CA PHE A 53 17.08 -12.83 -17.97
C PHE A 53 16.77 -13.67 -16.73
N THR A 54 17.01 -14.97 -16.83
CA THR A 54 17.13 -15.91 -15.70
C THR A 54 18.62 -16.18 -15.45
N PRO A 55 19.15 -16.01 -14.22
CA PRO A 55 20.51 -16.41 -13.92
C PRO A 55 20.54 -17.89 -13.52
N ASN A 56 21.10 -18.73 -14.38
CA ASN A 56 21.39 -20.12 -14.03
C ASN A 56 22.85 -20.24 -13.60
N ASN A 57 23.04 -20.63 -12.34
CA ASN A 57 24.33 -20.77 -11.67
C ASN A 57 24.69 -22.26 -11.67
N GLN A 58 25.72 -22.68 -12.41
CA GLN A 58 26.34 -24.01 -12.25
C GLN A 58 27.73 -24.10 -12.90
N ASP A 59 28.74 -24.07 -12.01
CA ASP A 59 29.96 -24.88 -11.97
C ASP A 59 30.81 -25.09 -13.24
N PHE A 60 31.92 -24.34 -13.33
CA PHE A 60 33.08 -24.73 -14.13
C PHE A 60 34.16 -25.37 -13.25
N ASN A 61 34.28 -26.69 -13.35
CA ASN A 61 35.39 -27.48 -12.82
C ASN A 61 36.40 -27.77 -13.94
N SER A 62 37.68 -27.54 -13.65
CA SER A 62 38.83 -27.69 -14.53
C SER A 62 39.26 -29.16 -14.65
N SER A 63 39.54 -29.65 -15.88
CA SER A 63 40.47 -30.78 -16.14
C SER A 63 40.86 -30.95 -17.63
N ASN A 64 42.09 -30.51 -17.94
CA ASN A 64 43.17 -31.12 -18.74
C ASN A 64 42.96 -31.92 -20.07
N ASN A 65 43.68 -31.44 -21.11
CA ASN A 65 44.50 -32.10 -22.15
C ASN A 65 43.93 -33.20 -23.10
N ASN A 66 44.01 -32.98 -24.42
CA ASN A 66 45.06 -33.61 -25.26
C ASN A 66 45.20 -33.04 -26.69
N TYR A 67 46.43 -33.07 -27.19
CA TYR A 67 46.95 -32.65 -28.51
C TYR A 67 46.52 -33.52 -29.70
N TYR A 68 46.48 -32.95 -30.92
CA TYR A 68 47.08 -33.54 -32.13
C TYR A 68 47.34 -32.47 -33.22
N PHE A 69 48.54 -32.52 -33.83
CA PHE A 69 49.07 -31.66 -34.89
C PHE A 69 48.99 -32.39 -36.26
N GLY A 70 48.78 -31.68 -37.37
CA GLY A 70 49.30 -32.09 -38.69
C GLY A 70 48.50 -31.64 -39.94
N PRO A 71 49.15 -31.42 -41.10
CA PRO A 71 48.96 -30.22 -41.95
C PRO A 71 48.64 -30.48 -43.44
N GLN A 72 48.39 -29.41 -44.23
CA GLN A 72 48.44 -29.21 -45.71
C GLN A 72 47.16 -28.48 -46.19
N GLU A 73 47.10 -27.54 -47.14
CA GLU A 73 48.00 -26.80 -48.04
C GLU A 73 47.12 -25.65 -48.64
N PRO A 74 47.65 -24.47 -48.98
CA PRO A 74 47.01 -23.68 -50.04
C PRO A 74 48.00 -23.24 -51.14
N GLN A 75 47.59 -23.42 -52.39
CA GLN A 75 48.28 -22.92 -53.58
C GLN A 75 47.25 -22.67 -54.72
N PRO A 76 47.56 -21.83 -55.75
CA PRO A 76 47.55 -20.37 -55.70
C PRO A 76 46.82 -19.74 -56.91
N GLN A 77 46.68 -18.40 -56.95
CA GLN A 77 46.55 -17.48 -58.13
C GLN A 77 45.52 -16.37 -57.85
N ALA A 78 45.73 -15.08 -58.18
CA ALA A 78 46.84 -14.36 -58.78
C ALA A 78 46.80 -12.91 -58.27
N GLN A 79 47.95 -12.36 -57.85
CA GLN A 79 48.10 -10.94 -57.55
C GLN A 79 48.30 -10.16 -58.85
N ALA A 80 47.43 -9.17 -59.08
CA ALA A 80 47.74 -8.05 -59.96
C ALA A 80 48.64 -7.05 -59.21
N PRO A 81 49.61 -6.41 -59.86
CA PRO A 81 50.56 -5.55 -59.17
C PRO A 81 49.93 -4.18 -58.88
N VAL A 82 49.71 -3.87 -57.61
CA VAL A 82 49.40 -2.50 -57.17
C VAL A 82 50.73 -1.77 -56.97
N GLN A 83 50.93 -0.72 -57.77
CA GLN A 83 52.05 0.22 -57.67
C GLN A 83 52.10 0.89 -56.28
N PRO A 84 53.27 1.33 -55.81
CA PRO A 84 53.39 2.10 -54.58
C PRO A 84 52.85 3.52 -54.81
N GLY A 85 51.57 3.72 -54.51
CA GLY A 85 50.90 5.02 -54.51
C GLY A 85 50.47 5.39 -53.09
N GLN A 86 50.96 6.55 -52.64
CA GLN A 86 50.63 7.39 -51.47
C GLN A 86 49.60 6.89 -50.42
N PRO A 87 49.86 7.13 -49.11
CA PRO A 87 48.91 6.83 -48.03
C PRO A 87 47.69 7.75 -48.18
N GLY A 88 46.59 7.19 -48.69
CA GLY A 88 45.30 7.87 -48.79
C GLY A 88 44.54 7.78 -47.47
N ASN A 89 43.82 8.85 -47.13
CA ASN A 89 43.00 9.04 -45.93
C ASN A 89 41.97 7.92 -45.61
N GLU A 90 41.77 6.94 -46.49
CA GLU A 90 40.72 5.91 -46.36
C GLU A 90 41.04 4.88 -45.26
N ASP A 91 42.31 4.53 -45.01
CA ASP A 91 42.70 3.61 -43.92
C ASP A 91 42.51 4.23 -42.52
N TRP A 92 42.58 5.56 -42.42
CA TRP A 92 42.37 6.28 -41.17
C TRP A 92 40.90 6.33 -40.79
N GLU A 93 39.98 6.53 -41.74
CA GLU A 93 38.54 6.54 -41.46
C GLU A 93 38.04 5.18 -40.93
N TYR A 94 38.53 4.06 -41.49
CA TYR A 94 38.21 2.72 -40.98
C TYR A 94 38.83 2.44 -39.59
N THR A 95 40.05 2.93 -39.35
CA THR A 95 40.72 2.80 -38.06
C THR A 95 40.04 3.67 -36.99
N GLU A 96 39.65 4.89 -37.34
CA GLU A 96 38.92 5.83 -36.48
C GLU A 96 37.52 5.30 -36.16
N GLN A 97 36.79 4.80 -37.15
CA GLN A 97 35.48 4.17 -36.95
C GLN A 97 35.58 2.91 -36.09
N SER A 98 36.62 2.08 -36.25
CA SER A 98 36.85 0.92 -35.38
C SER A 98 37.21 1.34 -33.94
N LEU A 99 37.99 2.40 -33.78
CA LEU A 99 38.32 2.96 -32.45
C LEU A 99 37.07 3.54 -31.78
N GLN A 100 36.24 4.26 -32.54
CA GLN A 100 34.97 4.79 -32.06
C GLN A 100 34.00 3.67 -31.67
N ASN A 101 33.85 2.64 -32.50
CA ASN A 101 33.05 1.47 -32.16
C ASN A 101 33.55 0.75 -30.90
N THR A 102 34.88 0.67 -30.72
CA THR A 102 35.47 0.06 -29.51
C THR A 102 35.25 0.93 -28.28
N LEU A 103 35.34 2.26 -28.43
CA LEU A 103 35.04 3.22 -27.38
C LEU A 103 33.56 3.15 -26.97
N ASP A 104 32.66 3.10 -27.94
CA ASP A 104 31.22 3.00 -27.72
C ASP A 104 30.88 1.67 -27.02
N GLN A 105 31.44 0.54 -27.49
CA GLN A 105 31.30 -0.76 -26.81
C GLN A 105 31.82 -0.72 -25.37
N SER A 106 32.98 -0.08 -25.15
CA SER A 106 33.55 0.05 -23.80
C SER A 106 32.68 0.93 -22.88
N ALA A 107 32.06 1.97 -23.44
CA ALA A 107 31.13 2.84 -22.72
C ALA A 107 29.83 2.09 -22.36
N ASP A 108 29.31 1.29 -23.29
CA ASP A 108 28.14 0.45 -23.07
C ASP A 108 28.39 -0.61 -22.00
N LEU A 109 29.51 -1.34 -22.09
CA LEU A 109 29.93 -2.32 -21.07
C LEU A 109 30.10 -1.66 -19.70
N LYS A 110 30.71 -0.47 -19.66
CA LYS A 110 30.88 0.30 -18.42
C LYS A 110 29.53 0.77 -17.85
N SER A 111 28.59 1.16 -18.71
CA SER A 111 27.22 1.52 -18.32
C SER A 111 26.46 0.31 -17.77
N GLN A 112 26.57 -0.85 -18.43
CA GLN A 112 25.97 -2.11 -17.98
C GLN A 112 26.54 -2.56 -16.64
N LEU A 113 27.87 -2.54 -16.47
CA LEU A 113 28.52 -2.87 -15.20
C LEU A 113 28.04 -1.93 -14.09
N ARG A 114 27.96 -0.61 -14.36
CA ARG A 114 27.43 0.36 -13.42
C ARG A 114 26.01 -0.01 -13.00
N SER A 115 25.12 -0.25 -13.97
CA SER A 115 23.73 -0.61 -13.71
C SER A 115 23.64 -1.88 -12.87
N GLN A 116 24.45 -2.89 -13.17
CA GLN A 116 24.46 -4.17 -12.46
C GLN A 116 24.95 -4.01 -11.01
N LEU A 117 26.02 -3.26 -10.79
CA LEU A 117 26.55 -3.00 -9.44
C LEU A 117 25.55 -2.21 -8.59
N LEU A 118 24.91 -1.18 -9.15
CA LEU A 118 23.89 -0.39 -8.42
C LEU A 118 22.64 -1.22 -8.12
N ALA A 119 22.20 -2.08 -9.05
CA ALA A 119 21.08 -2.99 -8.82
C ALA A 119 21.38 -4.02 -7.72
N ASP A 120 22.58 -4.63 -7.73
CA ASP A 120 23.01 -5.58 -6.70
C ASP A 120 23.13 -4.91 -5.32
N ARG A 121 23.67 -3.68 -5.28
CA ARG A 121 23.73 -2.89 -4.04
C ARG A 121 22.34 -2.57 -3.50
N SER A 122 21.41 -2.19 -4.38
CA SER A 122 20.03 -1.89 -4.00
C SER A 122 19.31 -3.14 -3.47
N TYR A 123 19.53 -4.30 -4.09
CA TYR A 123 19.02 -5.59 -3.59
C TYR A 123 19.57 -5.91 -2.19
N CYS A 124 20.88 -5.78 -1.96
CA CYS A 124 21.47 -6.00 -0.65
C CYS A 124 20.93 -5.01 0.41
N ASN A 125 20.74 -3.75 0.02
CA ASN A 125 20.14 -2.74 0.89
C ASN A 125 18.68 -3.09 1.23
N HIS A 126 17.89 -3.57 0.27
CA HIS A 126 16.53 -4.07 0.52
C HIS A 126 16.54 -5.25 1.49
N LEU A 127 17.44 -6.21 1.32
CA LEU A 127 17.59 -7.33 2.24
C LEU A 127 17.88 -6.84 3.68
N LEU A 128 18.76 -5.86 3.86
CA LEU A 128 19.05 -5.27 5.18
C LEU A 128 17.85 -4.56 5.82
N ARG A 129 16.86 -4.12 5.03
CA ARG A 129 15.64 -3.47 5.51
C ARG A 129 14.54 -4.45 5.89
N THR A 130 14.49 -5.62 5.26
CA THR A 130 13.43 -6.62 5.45
C THR A 130 13.83 -7.73 6.43
N VAL A 131 15.11 -8.06 6.50
CA VAL A 131 15.66 -9.08 7.42
C VAL A 131 15.66 -8.58 8.86
N GLY A 132 15.17 -9.45 9.77
CA GLY A 132 15.06 -9.16 11.19
C GLY A 132 16.40 -8.87 11.86
N SER A 133 16.37 -8.14 12.98
CA SER A 133 17.61 -7.79 13.71
C SER A 133 18.36 -9.00 14.30
N ASP A 134 17.67 -10.12 14.44
CA ASP A 134 18.15 -11.41 14.95
C ASP A 134 18.84 -12.28 13.89
N GLN A 135 18.62 -12.01 12.60
CA GLN A 135 19.22 -12.73 11.47
C GLN A 135 20.64 -12.21 11.15
N ILE A 136 21.56 -12.33 12.12
CA ILE A 136 22.90 -11.69 12.10
C ILE A 136 23.74 -12.09 10.88
N ASP A 137 23.71 -13.36 10.46
CA ASP A 137 24.57 -13.86 9.38
C ASP A 137 24.11 -13.37 8.00
N GLU A 138 22.81 -13.32 7.74
CA GLU A 138 22.23 -12.77 6.51
C GLU A 138 22.57 -11.26 6.39
N ARG A 139 22.42 -10.53 7.50
CA ARG A 139 22.80 -9.11 7.54
C ARG A 139 24.30 -8.91 7.30
N ARG A 140 25.16 -9.79 7.84
CA ARG A 140 26.60 -9.73 7.62
C ARG A 140 26.94 -9.95 6.14
N GLN A 141 26.38 -11.00 5.52
CA GLN A 141 26.61 -11.30 4.10
C GLN A 141 26.19 -10.15 3.18
N ALA A 142 25.01 -9.56 3.43
CA ALA A 142 24.56 -8.38 2.68
C ALA A 142 25.51 -7.19 2.85
N THR A 143 25.98 -6.94 4.08
CA THR A 143 26.92 -5.85 4.38
C THR A 143 28.26 -6.06 3.69
N ASP A 144 28.82 -7.28 3.75
CA ASP A 144 30.07 -7.63 3.09
C ASP A 144 29.94 -7.47 1.57
N ARG A 145 28.82 -7.93 0.99
CA ARG A 145 28.54 -7.76 -0.44
C ARG A 145 28.45 -6.29 -0.85
N ILE A 146 27.82 -5.43 -0.04
CA ILE A 146 27.78 -3.98 -0.29
C ILE A 146 29.18 -3.38 -0.29
N ASN A 147 30.07 -3.82 0.62
CA ASN A 147 31.44 -3.35 0.66
C ASN A 147 32.21 -3.72 -0.62
N ASP A 148 32.12 -4.98 -1.06
CA ASP A 148 32.73 -5.45 -2.31
C ASP A 148 32.25 -4.65 -3.53
N ILE A 149 30.93 -4.35 -3.57
CA ILE A 149 30.35 -3.52 -4.64
C ILE A 149 30.87 -2.09 -4.58
N ASN A 150 30.95 -1.48 -3.39
CA ASN A 150 31.46 -0.12 -3.24
C ASN A 150 32.93 -0.02 -3.64
N ASP A 151 33.75 -1.03 -3.35
CA ASP A 151 35.14 -1.09 -3.79
C ASP A 151 35.23 -1.22 -5.31
N SER A 152 34.37 -2.04 -5.93
CA SER A 152 34.24 -2.14 -7.39
C SER A 152 33.80 -0.81 -8.03
N LEU A 153 32.84 -0.10 -7.42
CA LEU A 153 32.39 1.20 -7.91
C LEU A 153 33.52 2.25 -7.85
N LYS A 154 34.31 2.25 -6.78
CA LYS A 154 35.51 3.10 -6.66
C LYS A 154 36.56 2.75 -7.69
N GLU A 155 36.83 1.47 -7.91
CA GLU A 155 37.82 0.99 -8.89
C GLU A 155 37.46 1.42 -10.33
N TRP A 156 36.22 1.16 -10.75
CA TRP A 156 35.82 1.35 -12.14
C TRP A 156 35.31 2.76 -12.46
N PHE A 157 34.81 3.49 -11.46
CA PHE A 157 34.13 4.78 -11.65
C PHE A 157 34.65 5.91 -10.75
N GLY A 158 35.60 5.63 -9.85
CA GLY A 158 36.23 6.63 -8.99
C GLY A 158 35.38 7.10 -7.82
N THR A 159 34.18 6.54 -7.62
CA THR A 159 33.28 6.91 -6.50
C THR A 159 32.25 5.81 -6.24
N ASP A 160 31.86 5.65 -4.97
CA ASP A 160 30.72 4.85 -4.52
C ASP A 160 29.52 5.72 -4.06
N GLU A 161 29.58 7.04 -4.26
CA GLU A 161 28.52 8.01 -3.92
C GLU A 161 27.43 8.11 -5.01
N MET A 162 27.31 7.09 -5.84
CA MET A 162 26.26 7.05 -6.87
C MET A 162 24.89 6.81 -6.22
N ALA A 163 23.86 7.49 -6.72
CA ALA A 163 22.48 7.21 -6.30
C ALA A 163 22.05 5.82 -6.79
N ASN A 164 21.39 5.05 -5.92
CA ASN A 164 20.67 3.84 -6.30
C ASN A 164 19.19 4.16 -6.45
N GLU A 165 18.49 3.42 -7.30
CA GLU A 165 17.03 3.29 -7.18
C GLU A 165 16.68 2.26 -6.11
N ILE A 166 15.47 2.35 -5.57
CA ILE A 166 14.91 1.36 -4.66
C ILE A 166 14.65 0.06 -5.42
N TYR A 167 15.18 -1.05 -4.91
CA TYR A 167 14.81 -2.38 -5.36
C TYR A 167 13.40 -2.72 -4.91
N LEU A 168 12.55 -3.10 -5.86
CA LEU A 168 11.18 -3.55 -5.60
C LEU A 168 11.08 -5.03 -5.98
N ASP A 169 10.97 -5.90 -4.97
CA ASP A 169 10.74 -7.34 -5.13
C ASP A 169 9.35 -7.63 -5.73
N PRO A 170 9.25 -8.37 -6.84
CA PRO A 170 7.97 -8.82 -7.41
C PRO A 170 7.13 -9.73 -6.49
N ASN A 171 7.72 -10.35 -5.47
CA ASN A 171 7.01 -11.21 -4.52
C ASN A 171 6.50 -10.46 -3.28
N THR A 172 6.69 -9.14 -3.23
CA THR A 172 6.26 -8.28 -2.13
C THR A 172 4.96 -7.56 -2.50
N SER A 173 4.05 -7.44 -1.54
CA SER A 173 2.85 -6.62 -1.69
C SER A 173 3.15 -5.16 -1.35
N TYR A 174 2.75 -4.24 -2.23
CA TYR A 174 3.01 -2.82 -2.06
C TYR A 174 1.75 -2.07 -1.68
N PHE A 175 1.86 -1.23 -0.65
CA PHE A 175 0.75 -0.43 -0.15
C PHE A 175 1.16 1.02 -0.04
N VAL A 176 0.32 1.94 -0.52
CA VAL A 176 0.39 3.36 -0.20
C VAL A 176 -0.53 3.60 0.99
N PHE A 177 0.07 4.03 2.10
CA PHE A 177 -0.64 4.40 3.32
C PHE A 177 -1.15 5.83 3.21
N THR A 178 -2.42 6.02 3.55
CA THR A 178 -3.07 7.32 3.65
C THR A 178 -3.83 7.44 4.97
N ASP A 179 -3.73 8.60 5.62
CA ASP A 179 -4.41 8.87 6.89
C ASP A 179 -5.93 8.79 6.67
N ASP A 180 -6.39 9.48 5.63
CA ASP A 180 -7.76 9.48 5.12
C ASP A 180 -7.77 9.37 3.59
N LEU A 181 -8.89 8.97 3.00
CA LEU A 181 -9.11 8.96 1.56
C LEU A 181 -10.22 9.96 1.22
N PRO A 182 -9.88 11.22 0.91
CA PRO A 182 -10.87 12.25 0.68
C PRO A 182 -11.67 11.97 -0.60
N ALA A 183 -12.99 12.17 -0.56
CA ALA A 183 -13.86 12.00 -1.72
C ALA A 183 -13.52 12.95 -2.88
N ASN A 184 -12.97 14.12 -2.55
CA ASN A 184 -12.50 15.12 -3.51
C ASN A 184 -11.03 15.47 -3.20
N PRO A 185 -10.06 14.66 -3.63
CA PRO A 185 -8.64 14.95 -3.39
C PRO A 185 -8.21 16.23 -4.10
N ASP A 186 -7.25 16.94 -3.49
CA ASP A 186 -6.58 18.06 -4.16
C ASP A 186 -5.57 17.57 -5.22
N SER A 187 -4.98 18.52 -5.95
CA SER A 187 -4.03 18.22 -7.02
C SER A 187 -2.74 17.53 -6.55
N ASP A 188 -2.30 17.79 -5.32
CA ASP A 188 -1.08 17.19 -4.79
C ASP A 188 -1.33 15.71 -4.48
N VAL A 189 -2.47 15.40 -3.85
CA VAL A 189 -2.90 14.03 -3.55
C VAL A 189 -3.14 13.24 -4.83
N THR A 190 -3.87 13.80 -5.81
CA THR A 190 -4.10 13.10 -7.09
C THR A 190 -2.80 12.85 -7.84
N SER A 191 -1.90 13.83 -7.86
CA SER A 191 -0.60 13.68 -8.52
C SER A 191 0.23 12.58 -7.85
N MET A 192 0.31 12.55 -6.52
CA MET A 192 1.03 11.50 -5.80
C MET A 192 0.50 10.11 -6.17
N TRP A 193 -0.82 9.90 -6.16
CA TRP A 193 -1.42 8.61 -6.52
C TRP A 193 -1.10 8.20 -7.96
N GLN A 194 -1.34 9.10 -8.92
CA GLN A 194 -1.07 8.81 -10.34
C GLN A 194 0.40 8.47 -10.58
N GLN A 195 1.31 9.26 -10.02
CA GLN A 195 2.74 9.06 -10.20
C GLN A 195 3.23 7.76 -9.53
N MET A 196 2.73 7.45 -8.33
CA MET A 196 3.01 6.17 -7.66
C MET A 196 2.52 5.00 -8.53
N THR A 197 1.26 5.05 -8.98
CA THR A 197 0.67 4.00 -9.83
C THR A 197 1.47 3.81 -11.11
N MET A 198 1.82 4.87 -11.83
CA MET A 198 2.66 4.78 -13.04
C MET A 198 4.02 4.15 -12.74
N THR A 199 4.69 4.64 -11.69
CA THR A 199 6.05 4.19 -11.31
C THR A 199 6.09 2.70 -10.94
N LEU A 200 5.04 2.18 -10.29
CA LEU A 200 4.93 0.75 -9.98
C LEU A 200 4.52 -0.07 -11.22
N ALA A 201 3.60 0.43 -12.03
CA ALA A 201 3.09 -0.27 -13.21
C ALA A 201 4.19 -0.56 -14.25
N ASP A 202 5.14 0.36 -14.45
CA ASP A 202 6.29 0.12 -15.35
C ASP A 202 7.17 -1.06 -14.95
N ARG A 203 7.11 -1.44 -13.67
CA ARG A 203 7.82 -2.58 -13.10
C ARG A 203 6.93 -3.83 -12.99
N GLY A 204 5.72 -3.77 -13.53
CA GLY A 204 4.72 -4.84 -13.43
C GLY A 204 4.17 -5.03 -12.01
N LEU A 205 4.20 -3.98 -11.18
CA LEU A 205 3.76 -4.01 -9.78
C LEU A 205 2.46 -3.21 -9.62
N LEU A 206 1.68 -3.56 -8.59
CA LEU A 206 0.46 -2.87 -8.22
C LEU A 206 0.64 -2.09 -6.91
N ALA A 207 0.20 -0.83 -6.91
CA ALA A 207 0.12 0.00 -5.72
C ALA A 207 -1.27 -0.18 -5.07
N ASN A 208 -1.38 -1.06 -4.08
CA ASN A 208 -2.59 -1.16 -3.25
C ASN A 208 -2.62 -0.01 -2.24
N ALA A 209 -3.73 0.15 -1.52
CA ALA A 209 -3.90 1.22 -0.56
C ALA A 209 -4.20 0.71 0.85
N ILE A 210 -3.76 1.46 1.85
CA ILE A 210 -4.14 1.30 3.26
C ILE A 210 -4.73 2.61 3.74
N SER A 211 -5.90 2.57 4.38
CA SER A 211 -6.51 3.72 5.05
C SER A 211 -6.94 3.37 6.48
N VAL A 212 -6.84 4.36 7.37
CA VAL A 212 -7.06 4.16 8.82
C VAL A 212 -8.15 5.04 9.40
N THR A 213 -8.76 5.91 8.61
CA THR A 213 -9.90 6.75 9.04
C THR A 213 -11.23 6.04 8.80
N TYR A 214 -12.17 6.21 9.74
CA TYR A 214 -13.54 5.70 9.59
C TYR A 214 -14.28 6.53 8.54
N ASN A 215 -14.78 5.86 7.51
CA ASN A 215 -15.57 6.48 6.45
C ASN A 215 -16.57 5.44 5.92
N ASP A 216 -17.86 5.69 6.13
CA ASP A 216 -18.94 4.78 5.71
C ASP A 216 -19.05 4.65 4.18
N GLN A 217 -18.52 5.63 3.43
CA GLN A 217 -18.50 5.71 1.97
C GLN A 217 -17.13 5.41 1.35
N ILE A 218 -16.21 4.80 2.11
CA ILE A 218 -14.83 4.57 1.68
C ILE A 218 -14.75 3.71 0.40
N ASP A 219 -15.60 2.70 0.28
CA ASP A 219 -15.60 1.77 -0.86
C ASP A 219 -16.03 2.47 -2.16
N ALA A 220 -17.07 3.32 -2.08
CA ALA A 220 -17.50 4.15 -3.19
C ALA A 220 -16.42 5.19 -3.57
N THR A 221 -15.74 5.74 -2.57
CA THR A 221 -14.63 6.67 -2.78
C THR A 221 -13.46 5.99 -3.50
N TRP A 222 -13.07 4.80 -3.08
CA TRP A 222 -12.03 4.01 -3.74
C TRP A 222 -12.38 3.68 -5.20
N MET A 223 -13.62 3.26 -5.45
CA MET A 223 -14.12 3.02 -6.80
C MET A 223 -14.04 4.28 -7.69
N ASN A 224 -14.30 5.45 -7.12
CA ASN A 224 -14.14 6.72 -7.84
C ASN A 224 -12.67 7.01 -8.18
N TYR A 225 -11.71 6.70 -7.30
CA TYR A 225 -10.28 6.85 -7.59
C TYR A 225 -9.85 5.92 -8.73
N GLN A 226 -10.33 4.67 -8.74
CA GLN A 226 -10.08 3.71 -9.82
C GLN A 226 -10.67 4.21 -11.15
N ASN A 227 -11.94 4.64 -11.14
CA ASN A 227 -12.63 5.15 -12.33
C ASN A 227 -12.02 6.45 -12.88
N ALA A 228 -11.46 7.29 -12.02
CA ALA A 228 -10.75 8.51 -12.39
C ALA A 228 -9.33 8.24 -12.92
N GLY A 229 -8.84 7.00 -12.85
CA GLY A 229 -7.47 6.64 -13.23
C GLY A 229 -6.41 7.23 -12.31
N PHE A 230 -6.75 7.53 -11.06
CA PHE A 230 -5.77 7.94 -10.04
C PHE A 230 -4.97 6.74 -9.53
N VAL A 231 -5.61 5.57 -9.51
CA VAL A 231 -5.03 4.29 -9.10
C VAL A 231 -5.35 3.22 -10.14
N ASP A 232 -4.64 2.10 -10.09
CA ASP A 232 -4.91 0.96 -10.99
C ASP A 232 -6.29 0.35 -10.70
N GLY A 233 -7.02 -0.04 -11.75
CA GLY A 233 -8.35 -0.65 -11.60
C GLY A 233 -8.35 -2.01 -10.88
N ASN A 234 -7.20 -2.69 -10.81
CA ASN A 234 -7.02 -3.94 -10.08
C ASN A 234 -6.46 -3.74 -8.66
N ALA A 235 -6.06 -2.52 -8.30
CA ALA A 235 -5.60 -2.23 -6.95
C ALA A 235 -6.76 -2.31 -5.95
N TYR A 236 -6.50 -2.83 -4.75
CA TYR A 236 -7.49 -2.88 -3.69
C TYR A 236 -7.13 -1.96 -2.52
N LEU A 237 -8.14 -1.64 -1.71
CA LEU A 237 -8.01 -0.85 -0.50
C LEU A 237 -8.22 -1.73 0.73
N LEU A 238 -7.26 -1.68 1.66
CA LEU A 238 -7.44 -2.13 3.03
C LEU A 238 -7.87 -0.93 3.88
N ASN A 239 -9.08 -0.97 4.43
CA ASN A 239 -9.53 0.01 5.41
C ASN A 239 -9.67 -0.65 6.78
N MET A 240 -9.04 -0.05 7.79
CA MET A 240 -9.02 -0.60 9.15
C MET A 240 -10.42 -0.86 9.70
N TYR A 241 -11.34 0.09 9.53
CA TYR A 241 -12.69 -0.03 10.07
C TYR A 241 -13.50 -1.06 9.30
N ASN A 242 -13.43 -1.08 7.96
CA ASN A 242 -14.10 -2.12 7.16
C ASN A 242 -13.67 -3.53 7.57
N GLU A 243 -12.37 -3.75 7.75
CA GLU A 243 -11.84 -5.07 8.15
C GLU A 243 -12.27 -5.43 9.58
N LEU A 244 -12.10 -4.52 10.55
CA LEU A 244 -12.49 -4.77 11.94
C LEU A 244 -14.00 -5.01 12.07
N GLN A 245 -14.82 -4.26 11.34
CA GLN A 245 -16.28 -4.40 11.34
C GLN A 245 -16.77 -5.61 10.53
N GLY A 246 -15.88 -6.34 9.85
CA GLY A 246 -16.25 -7.48 9.00
C GLY A 246 -17.22 -7.07 7.90
N ARG A 247 -17.01 -5.89 7.28
CA ARG A 247 -17.91 -5.36 6.27
C ARG A 247 -17.88 -6.25 5.01
N ASP A 248 -19.01 -6.86 4.70
CA ASP A 248 -19.25 -7.52 3.41
C ASP A 248 -20.23 -6.70 2.57
N LEU A 249 -19.80 -6.34 1.36
CA LEU A 249 -20.59 -5.55 0.40
C LEU A 249 -21.58 -6.41 -0.39
N ASN A 250 -21.50 -7.74 -0.29
CA ASN A 250 -22.41 -8.66 -0.97
C ASN A 250 -23.67 -8.98 -0.16
N VAL A 251 -23.81 -8.41 1.04
CA VAL A 251 -24.97 -8.60 1.89
C VAL A 251 -26.12 -7.74 1.36
N PRO A 252 -27.33 -8.31 1.16
CA PRO A 252 -28.48 -7.55 0.72
C PRO A 252 -28.80 -6.39 1.67
N ILE A 253 -29.02 -5.22 1.09
CA ILE A 253 -29.44 -4.02 1.81
C ILE A 253 -30.77 -4.31 2.50
N THR A 254 -30.76 -4.33 3.84
CA THR A 254 -31.97 -4.49 4.63
C THR A 254 -32.35 -3.11 5.15
N PRO A 255 -33.50 -2.54 4.75
CA PRO A 255 -33.93 -1.26 5.27
C PRO A 255 -34.01 -1.32 6.81
N ALA A 256 -33.18 -0.55 7.49
CA ALA A 256 -33.25 -0.44 8.93
C ALA A 256 -34.64 0.09 9.33
N GLU A 257 -35.30 -0.65 10.22
CA GLU A 257 -36.52 -0.18 10.86
C GLU A 257 -36.16 0.92 11.86
N ILE A 258 -36.73 2.10 11.66
CA ILE A 258 -36.63 3.18 12.63
C ILE A 258 -37.56 2.80 13.79
N PRO A 259 -37.08 2.69 15.04
CA PRO A 259 -37.94 2.39 16.16
C PRO A 259 -38.94 3.54 16.38
N PHE A 260 -40.23 3.23 16.35
CA PHE A 260 -41.32 4.20 16.56
C PHE A 260 -42.13 3.84 17.80
N ASP A 261 -42.29 4.80 18.71
CA ASP A 261 -43.33 4.73 19.72
C ASP A 261 -44.69 5.12 19.11
N ALA A 262 -45.78 4.59 19.67
CA ALA A 262 -47.12 4.73 19.10
C ALA A 262 -47.63 6.18 19.06
N ASP A 263 -47.07 7.06 19.88
CA ASP A 263 -47.42 8.47 20.02
C ASP A 263 -46.50 9.40 19.21
N TYR A 264 -45.53 8.86 18.48
CA TYR A 264 -44.63 9.66 17.66
C TYR A 264 -45.32 10.17 16.39
N ARG A 265 -45.03 11.43 16.05
CA ARG A 265 -45.46 12.07 14.81
C ARG A 265 -44.26 12.34 13.91
N VAL A 266 -44.38 11.96 12.64
CA VAL A 266 -43.38 12.29 11.61
C VAL A 266 -43.71 13.65 10.98
N GLN A 267 -42.70 14.51 10.91
CA GLN A 267 -42.71 15.77 10.17
C GLN A 267 -41.69 15.68 9.04
N HIS A 268 -42.16 15.62 7.80
CA HIS A 268 -41.32 15.65 6.61
C HIS A 268 -40.75 17.05 6.39
N VAL A 269 -39.42 17.20 6.46
CA VAL A 269 -38.74 18.49 6.26
C VAL A 269 -38.30 18.62 4.81
N THR A 270 -37.68 17.57 4.27
CA THR A 270 -37.31 17.45 2.86
C THR A 270 -37.60 16.03 2.37
N ASP A 271 -37.28 15.74 1.11
CA ASP A 271 -37.29 14.39 0.53
C ASP A 271 -36.30 13.42 1.20
N LYS A 272 -35.33 13.95 1.95
CA LYS A 272 -34.23 13.19 2.58
C LYS A 272 -34.21 13.29 4.10
N VAL A 273 -34.98 14.21 4.68
CA VAL A 273 -34.93 14.50 6.12
C VAL A 273 -36.32 14.47 6.73
N ASP A 274 -36.48 13.60 7.73
CA ASP A 274 -37.66 13.54 8.59
C ASP A 274 -37.30 13.95 10.02
N LYS A 275 -38.22 14.65 10.68
CA LYS A 275 -38.19 14.89 12.13
C LYS A 275 -39.26 14.04 12.79
N ILE A 276 -38.91 13.41 13.89
CA ILE A 276 -39.84 12.61 14.71
C ILE A 276 -40.06 13.36 16.02
N LEU A 277 -41.33 13.63 16.32
CA LEU A 277 -41.78 14.41 17.47
C LEU A 277 -42.56 13.51 18.44
N ASP A 278 -42.42 13.74 19.74
CA ASP A 278 -43.22 13.06 20.77
C ASP A 278 -44.66 13.60 20.84
N ALA A 279 -45.48 13.04 21.75
CA ALA A 279 -46.85 13.50 22.00
C ALA A 279 -46.99 14.98 22.41
N ASN A 280 -45.90 15.61 22.87
CA ASN A 280 -45.85 17.02 23.29
C ASN A 280 -45.20 17.92 22.24
N ASP A 281 -45.08 17.47 20.99
CA ASP A 281 -44.42 18.17 19.89
C ASP A 281 -42.92 18.45 20.12
N LYS A 282 -42.25 17.69 21.02
CA LYS A 282 -40.80 17.81 21.23
C LYS A 282 -40.02 16.90 20.27
N LEU A 283 -38.92 17.40 19.73
CA LEU A 283 -38.04 16.65 18.85
C LEU A 283 -37.34 15.50 19.62
N VAL A 284 -37.53 14.27 19.14
CA VAL A 284 -36.87 13.07 19.66
C VAL A 284 -35.87 12.48 18.70
N MET A 285 -36.13 12.53 17.38
CA MET A 285 -35.19 12.06 16.36
C MET A 285 -35.19 12.93 15.12
N GLU A 286 -34.05 12.98 14.44
CA GLU A 286 -33.91 13.46 13.06
C GLU A 286 -33.29 12.34 12.21
N VAL A 287 -33.99 11.96 11.16
CA VAL A 287 -33.63 10.86 10.26
C VAL A 287 -33.18 11.45 8.93
N SER A 288 -31.94 11.18 8.55
CA SER A 288 -31.34 11.65 7.29
C SER A 288 -31.05 10.48 6.36
N ARG A 289 -31.35 10.67 5.06
CA ARG A 289 -31.16 9.70 4.00
C ARG A 289 -30.24 10.24 2.89
N ASP A 290 -29.59 9.33 2.19
CA ASP A 290 -28.74 9.66 1.04
C ASP A 290 -29.56 10.01 -0.22
N SER A 291 -28.89 10.17 -1.37
CA SER A 291 -29.54 10.41 -2.66
C SER A 291 -30.39 9.24 -3.17
N ASN A 292 -30.14 8.02 -2.69
CA ASN A 292 -30.88 6.81 -3.04
C ASN A 292 -32.01 6.51 -2.04
N HIS A 293 -32.31 7.45 -1.12
CA HIS A 293 -33.26 7.30 -0.02
C HIS A 293 -32.90 6.16 0.96
N GLN A 294 -31.63 5.78 1.04
CA GLN A 294 -31.12 4.86 2.05
C GLN A 294 -30.85 5.59 3.35
N LEU A 295 -31.09 4.91 4.47
CA LEU A 295 -30.85 5.48 5.80
C LEU A 295 -29.35 5.70 5.99
N GLN A 296 -28.97 6.93 6.36
CA GLN A 296 -27.57 7.28 6.60
C GLN A 296 -27.32 7.61 8.07
N ILE A 297 -28.20 8.43 8.65
CA ILE A 297 -28.01 8.95 10.01
C ILE A 297 -29.34 9.02 10.74
N ILE A 298 -29.34 8.61 12.01
CA ILE A 298 -30.38 8.99 12.99
C ILE A 298 -29.71 9.79 14.10
N ARG A 299 -30.14 11.04 14.31
CA ARG A 299 -29.77 11.84 15.49
C ARG A 299 -30.86 11.70 16.53
N HIS A 300 -30.47 11.37 17.76
CA HIS A 300 -31.38 11.27 18.90
C HIS A 300 -31.27 12.52 19.76
N TYR A 301 -32.41 13.06 20.17
CA TYR A 301 -32.51 14.30 20.92
C TYR A 301 -33.09 14.07 22.32
N LYS A 302 -32.61 14.86 23.27
CA LYS A 302 -33.21 15.01 24.58
C LYS A 302 -33.11 16.46 25.01
N ASP A 303 -34.23 17.05 25.40
CA ASP A 303 -34.31 18.45 25.82
C ASP A 303 -33.65 19.41 24.81
N GLU A 304 -33.97 19.20 23.51
CA GLU A 304 -33.44 19.96 22.35
C GLU A 304 -31.93 19.81 22.09
N GLN A 305 -31.22 18.97 22.86
CA GLN A 305 -29.81 18.68 22.65
C GLN A 305 -29.61 17.30 22.02
N VAL A 306 -28.63 17.18 21.13
CA VAL A 306 -28.24 15.89 20.55
C VAL A 306 -27.61 15.04 21.63
N LEU A 307 -28.15 13.85 21.85
CA LEU A 307 -27.64 12.85 22.79
C LEU A 307 -26.69 11.88 22.09
N SER A 308 -27.12 11.38 20.94
CA SER A 308 -26.36 10.42 20.15
C SER A 308 -26.67 10.54 18.66
N ARG A 309 -25.77 10.01 17.85
CA ARG A 309 -25.92 9.89 16.41
C ARG A 309 -25.58 8.47 16.00
N ASP A 310 -26.54 7.77 15.42
CA ASP A 310 -26.31 6.49 14.76
C ASP A 310 -25.97 6.74 13.30
N ILE A 311 -24.92 6.07 12.82
CA ILE A 311 -24.38 6.14 11.46
C ILE A 311 -24.58 4.75 10.86
N PHE A 312 -25.23 4.72 9.71
CA PHE A 312 -25.56 3.48 8.99
C PHE A 312 -24.58 3.29 7.85
N ASP A 313 -24.21 2.03 7.59
CA ASP A 313 -23.44 1.69 6.40
C ASP A 313 -24.31 1.62 5.14
N VAL A 314 -23.66 1.37 4.00
CA VAL A 314 -24.31 1.19 2.68
C VAL A 314 -25.30 0.02 2.63
N ASN A 315 -25.25 -0.90 3.59
CA ASN A 315 -26.18 -2.03 3.69
C ASN A 315 -27.39 -1.73 4.60
N GLY A 316 -27.45 -0.54 5.19
CA GLY A 316 -28.53 -0.11 6.07
C GLY A 316 -28.41 -0.65 7.50
N VAL A 317 -27.23 -1.12 7.92
CA VAL A 317 -26.98 -1.57 9.30
C VAL A 317 -26.23 -0.48 10.08
N ILE A 318 -26.50 -0.36 11.39
CA ILE A 318 -25.76 0.58 12.25
C ILE A 318 -24.29 0.18 12.25
N SER A 319 -23.44 1.05 11.72
CA SER A 319 -21.99 0.89 11.68
C SER A 319 -21.33 1.56 12.88
N ALA A 320 -21.81 2.74 13.28
CA ALA A 320 -21.28 3.44 14.45
C ALA A 320 -22.35 4.22 15.21
N THR A 321 -22.15 4.40 16.51
CA THR A 321 -22.91 5.33 17.34
C THR A 321 -21.96 6.30 18.03
N GLN A 322 -22.16 7.59 17.82
CA GLN A 322 -21.45 8.66 18.53
C GLN A 322 -22.32 9.17 19.68
N PHE A 323 -21.75 9.30 20.88
CA PHE A 323 -22.41 9.86 22.05
C PHE A 323 -21.83 11.23 22.37
N TYR A 324 -22.70 12.20 22.65
CA TYR A 324 -22.30 13.59 22.90
C TYR A 324 -22.34 13.92 24.39
N ASP A 325 -21.52 14.90 24.79
CA ASP A 325 -21.51 15.42 26.16
C ASP A 325 -22.86 16.11 26.47
N HIS A 326 -23.47 15.73 27.59
CA HIS A 326 -24.73 16.29 28.05
C HIS A 326 -24.68 17.80 28.39
N ARG A 327 -23.47 18.38 28.46
CA ARG A 327 -23.22 19.82 28.69
C ARG A 327 -22.76 20.54 27.43
N ASN A 328 -22.35 19.78 26.41
CA ASN A 328 -21.84 20.31 25.15
C ASN A 328 -22.19 19.37 23.99
N ALA A 329 -23.30 19.67 23.30
CA ALA A 329 -23.80 18.89 22.18
C ALA A 329 -22.86 18.83 20.96
N ASN A 330 -21.75 19.58 20.95
CA ASN A 330 -20.73 19.54 19.90
C ASN A 330 -19.52 18.68 20.26
N LYS A 331 -19.46 18.11 21.48
CA LYS A 331 -18.35 17.29 21.94
C LYS A 331 -18.74 15.82 21.96
N VAL A 332 -18.15 15.01 21.10
CA VAL A 332 -18.24 13.55 21.19
C VAL A 332 -17.43 13.07 22.39
N VAL A 333 -18.03 12.24 23.24
CA VAL A 333 -17.40 11.66 24.44
C VAL A 333 -17.16 10.17 24.30
N ARG A 334 -17.86 9.52 23.37
CA ARG A 334 -17.70 8.09 23.09
C ARG A 334 -18.16 7.75 21.69
N GLU A 335 -17.47 6.81 21.06
CA GLU A 335 -17.89 6.17 19.82
C GLU A 335 -17.93 4.65 20.02
N ASN A 336 -19.01 4.03 19.55
CA ASN A 336 -19.11 2.58 19.43
C ASN A 336 -19.13 2.23 17.95
N PHE A 337 -18.34 1.23 17.56
CA PHE A 337 -18.35 0.67 16.21
C PHE A 337 -18.83 -0.78 16.26
N TYR A 338 -19.70 -1.13 15.31
CA TYR A 338 -20.40 -2.41 15.29
C TYR A 338 -20.05 -3.20 14.04
N ARG A 339 -20.08 -4.52 14.15
CA ARG A 339 -20.07 -5.41 12.99
C ARG A 339 -21.45 -5.45 12.34
N GLN A 340 -21.54 -6.03 11.14
CA GLN A 340 -22.80 -6.18 10.42
C GLN A 340 -23.85 -7.04 11.16
N ASP A 341 -23.43 -7.91 12.08
CA ASP A 341 -24.33 -8.68 12.95
C ASP A 341 -24.83 -7.89 14.18
N GLY A 342 -24.40 -6.63 14.33
CA GLY A 342 -24.73 -5.75 15.45
C GLY A 342 -23.87 -5.94 16.71
N THR A 343 -22.89 -6.84 16.70
CA THR A 343 -21.93 -7.01 17.80
C THR A 343 -20.95 -5.84 17.85
N LEU A 344 -20.42 -5.53 19.04
CA LEU A 344 -19.42 -4.48 19.20
C LEU A 344 -18.06 -4.99 18.74
N VAL A 345 -17.35 -4.17 17.96
CA VAL A 345 -15.93 -4.42 17.66
C VAL A 345 -15.02 -3.41 18.35
N LEU A 346 -15.39 -2.14 18.41
CA LEU A 346 -14.53 -1.08 18.92
C LEU A 346 -15.32 -0.10 19.77
N ILE A 347 -14.74 0.34 20.88
CA ILE A 347 -15.22 1.49 21.64
C ILE A 347 -14.07 2.48 21.78
N LYS A 348 -14.30 3.74 21.41
CA LYS A 348 -13.41 4.87 21.72
C LYS A 348 -14.04 5.73 22.79
N SER A 349 -13.31 6.02 23.86
CA SER A 349 -13.75 6.89 24.96
C SER A 349 -12.85 8.11 25.09
N TYR A 350 -13.41 9.31 24.96
CA TYR A 350 -12.66 10.57 24.95
C TYR A 350 -12.63 11.18 26.36
N THR A 351 -11.67 10.74 27.17
CA THR A 351 -11.45 11.25 28.54
C THR A 351 -10.35 12.32 28.62
N GLY A 352 -9.55 12.47 27.55
CA GLY A 352 -8.48 13.46 27.39
C GLY A 352 -8.30 13.85 25.93
N ASP A 353 -7.08 14.20 25.53
CA ASP A 353 -6.74 14.53 24.14
C ASP A 353 -6.74 13.28 23.25
N GLU A 354 -6.25 12.15 23.78
CA GLU A 354 -6.27 10.84 23.11
C GLU A 354 -7.45 9.97 23.61
N PRO A 355 -8.06 9.16 22.73
CA PRO A 355 -9.11 8.24 23.13
C PRO A 355 -8.52 6.99 23.81
N TYR A 356 -9.19 6.54 24.86
CA TYR A 356 -9.01 5.16 25.35
C TYR A 356 -9.84 4.22 24.50
N ILE A 357 -9.17 3.26 23.86
CA ILE A 357 -9.75 2.37 22.86
C ILE A 357 -9.85 0.95 23.40
N GLN A 358 -11.01 0.32 23.21
CA GLN A 358 -11.25 -1.08 23.55
C GLN A 358 -11.64 -1.85 22.29
N LEU A 359 -10.95 -2.96 22.03
CA LEU A 359 -11.21 -3.85 20.91
C LEU A 359 -11.84 -5.16 21.40
N PHE A 360 -12.89 -5.62 20.73
CA PHE A 360 -13.67 -6.79 21.11
C PHE A 360 -13.64 -7.86 20.02
N SER A 361 -13.70 -9.13 20.41
CA SER A 361 -13.90 -10.26 19.50
C SER A 361 -15.35 -10.37 19.03
N GLU A 362 -15.63 -11.25 18.06
CA GLU A 362 -16.99 -11.58 17.63
C GLU A 362 -17.88 -12.10 18.78
N GLY A 363 -17.27 -12.75 19.78
CA GLY A 363 -17.96 -13.18 20.99
C GLY A 363 -18.25 -12.06 22.01
N ASN A 364 -18.05 -10.78 21.64
CA ASN A 364 -18.12 -9.59 22.51
C ASN A 364 -17.16 -9.67 23.73
N VAL A 365 -16.03 -10.37 23.60
CA VAL A 365 -15.00 -10.44 24.64
C VAL A 365 -13.95 -9.38 24.37
N LEU A 366 -13.58 -8.60 25.40
CA LEU A 366 -12.50 -7.63 25.30
C LEU A 366 -11.19 -8.35 24.96
N MET A 367 -10.61 -8.02 23.80
CA MET A 367 -9.35 -8.59 23.31
C MET A 367 -8.14 -7.78 23.74
N SER A 368 -8.20 -6.46 23.49
CA SER A 368 -7.09 -5.54 23.68
C SER A 368 -7.60 -4.16 24.03
N THR A 369 -6.72 -3.35 24.60
CA THR A 369 -6.93 -1.93 24.88
C THR A 369 -5.77 -1.12 24.33
N PHE A 370 -6.04 0.08 23.85
CA PHE A 370 -5.03 0.99 23.31
C PHE A 370 -5.24 2.38 23.89
N ASP A 371 -4.14 3.11 24.11
CA ASP A 371 -4.16 4.46 24.68
C ASP A 371 -4.11 5.56 23.61
N SER A 372 -4.09 5.18 22.34
CA SER A 372 -4.12 6.10 21.18
C SER A 372 -4.59 5.39 19.91
N ASP A 373 -4.99 6.19 18.91
CA ASP A 373 -5.28 5.69 17.56
C ASP A 373 -4.02 5.11 16.88
N GLU A 374 -2.85 5.72 17.11
CA GLU A 374 -1.57 5.23 16.60
C GLU A 374 -1.26 3.80 17.05
N ASP A 375 -1.52 3.47 18.31
CA ASP A 375 -1.26 2.14 18.86
C ASP A 375 -2.22 1.09 18.29
N LEU A 376 -3.49 1.44 18.08
CA LEU A 376 -4.45 0.58 17.39
C LEU A 376 -4.01 0.31 15.96
N ILE A 377 -3.60 1.34 15.21
CA ILE A 377 -3.19 1.23 13.81
C ILE A 377 -1.98 0.29 13.66
N ILE A 378 -0.94 0.48 14.47
CA ILE A 378 0.25 -0.37 14.44
C ILE A 378 -0.09 -1.81 14.82
N TRP A 379 -0.95 -2.00 15.83
CA TRP A 379 -1.42 -3.33 16.19
C TRP A 379 -2.18 -3.99 15.03
N TRP A 380 -3.11 -3.27 14.39
CA TRP A 380 -3.91 -3.79 13.29
C TRP A 380 -3.03 -4.18 12.09
N LEU A 381 -2.12 -3.30 11.67
CA LEU A 381 -1.20 -3.57 10.55
C LEU A 381 -0.37 -4.84 10.79
N LYS A 382 0.23 -4.97 11.98
CA LYS A 382 1.07 -6.11 12.33
C LYS A 382 0.29 -7.42 12.51
N ASN A 383 -0.86 -7.36 13.18
CA ASN A 383 -1.53 -8.56 13.69
C ASN A 383 -2.71 -9.01 12.82
N GLN A 384 -3.15 -8.19 11.88
CA GLN A 384 -4.24 -8.49 10.96
C GLN A 384 -3.82 -8.19 9.52
N ALA A 385 -3.86 -6.93 9.09
CA ALA A 385 -3.80 -6.55 7.68
C ALA A 385 -2.58 -7.09 6.93
N LEU A 386 -1.40 -7.09 7.57
CA LEU A 386 -0.13 -7.49 6.93
C LEU A 386 0.50 -8.74 7.55
N LYS A 387 -0.24 -9.47 8.40
CA LYS A 387 0.32 -10.58 9.19
C LYS A 387 0.92 -11.71 8.34
N GLN A 388 0.37 -11.95 7.16
CA GLN A 388 0.72 -13.10 6.30
C GLN A 388 1.44 -12.68 5.01
N SER A 389 1.77 -11.40 4.85
CA SER A 389 2.33 -10.88 3.60
C SER A 389 3.66 -10.18 3.84
N THR A 390 4.67 -10.55 3.03
CA THR A 390 5.84 -9.69 2.81
C THR A 390 5.34 -8.40 2.19
N SER A 391 5.46 -7.30 2.92
CA SER A 391 4.78 -6.05 2.59
C SER A 391 5.72 -4.87 2.70
N THR A 392 5.60 -3.94 1.74
CA THR A 392 6.23 -2.63 1.79
C THR A 392 5.15 -1.56 1.86
N ILE A 393 5.28 -0.64 2.81
CA ILE A 393 4.39 0.50 2.98
C ILE A 393 5.11 1.76 2.50
N PHE A 394 4.55 2.40 1.49
CA PHE A 394 4.88 3.78 1.13
C PHE A 394 4.01 4.73 1.93
N VAL A 395 4.60 5.75 2.54
CA VAL A 395 3.86 6.71 3.39
C VAL A 395 4.33 8.12 3.11
N SER A 396 3.41 9.07 2.91
CA SER A 396 3.81 10.48 2.79
C SER A 396 4.56 10.94 4.04
N ILE A 397 5.66 11.67 3.88
CA ILE A 397 6.36 12.27 5.02
C ILE A 397 5.47 13.26 5.80
N GLY A 398 4.40 13.76 5.16
CA GLY A 398 3.38 14.59 5.77
C GLY A 398 2.30 13.84 6.56
N SER A 399 2.20 12.51 6.43
CA SER A 399 1.25 11.69 7.21
C SER A 399 1.47 11.86 8.71
N ASP A 400 0.40 12.05 9.48
CA ASP A 400 0.50 12.14 10.94
C ASP A 400 1.09 10.87 11.55
N PHE A 401 0.88 9.73 10.89
CA PHE A 401 1.36 8.42 11.32
C PHE A 401 2.78 8.07 10.84
N TYR A 402 3.45 8.91 10.03
CA TYR A 402 4.75 8.61 9.43
C TYR A 402 5.77 8.07 10.44
N LYS A 403 5.99 8.80 11.54
CA LYS A 403 7.00 8.44 12.54
C LYS A 403 6.65 7.14 13.25
N LYS A 404 5.38 6.94 13.56
CA LYS A 404 4.90 5.73 14.22
C LYS A 404 5.05 4.52 13.31
N LEU A 405 4.70 4.64 12.02
CA LEU A 405 4.80 3.56 11.05
C LEU A 405 6.24 3.03 10.90
N LEU A 406 7.26 3.86 11.09
CA LEU A 406 8.66 3.42 11.08
C LEU A 406 8.97 2.30 12.09
N SER A 407 8.17 2.13 13.16
CA SER A 407 8.34 1.03 14.12
C SER A 407 7.90 -0.33 13.56
N LEU A 408 7.16 -0.38 12.46
CA LEU A 408 6.79 -1.64 11.80
C LEU A 408 8.01 -2.38 11.24
N ARG A 409 9.11 -1.66 10.98
CA ARG A 409 10.38 -2.24 10.51
C ARG A 409 10.98 -3.25 11.48
N ASP A 410 10.74 -3.08 12.78
CA ASP A 410 11.16 -4.07 13.79
C ASP A 410 10.42 -5.42 13.63
N ASN A 411 9.37 -5.47 12.81
CA ASN A 411 8.59 -6.66 12.49
C ASN A 411 8.79 -7.12 11.04
N GLY A 412 9.84 -6.65 10.35
CA GLY A 412 10.16 -7.03 8.97
C GLY A 412 9.30 -6.38 7.90
N ILE A 413 8.46 -5.39 8.25
CA ILE A 413 7.67 -4.62 7.29
C ILE A 413 8.49 -3.41 6.86
N GLU A 414 8.80 -3.32 5.57
CA GLU A 414 9.54 -2.20 5.03
C GLU A 414 8.64 -0.95 4.97
N VAL A 415 9.15 0.19 5.43
CA VAL A 415 8.43 1.47 5.40
C VAL A 415 9.28 2.52 4.70
N ILE A 416 8.77 3.03 3.59
CA ILE A 416 9.47 3.95 2.68
C ILE A 416 8.71 5.28 2.62
N PRO A 417 9.31 6.40 3.06
CA PRO A 417 8.68 7.70 2.93
C PRO A 417 8.56 8.15 1.47
N ILE A 418 7.47 8.84 1.16
CA ILE A 418 7.27 9.63 -0.04
C ILE A 418 7.49 11.10 0.32
N VAL A 419 8.39 11.78 -0.39
CA VAL A 419 8.64 13.21 -0.24
C VAL A 419 8.25 13.89 -1.54
N MET A 420 7.07 14.53 -1.56
CA MET A 420 6.59 15.21 -2.77
C MET A 420 7.24 16.58 -2.95
N LYS A 421 7.47 17.32 -1.86
CA LYS A 421 8.02 18.68 -1.88
C LYS A 421 9.10 18.86 -0.81
N GLN A 422 10.14 19.64 -1.12
CA GLN A 422 11.24 19.92 -0.17
C GLN A 422 10.80 20.76 1.04
N SER A 423 9.75 21.57 0.87
CA SER A 423 9.24 22.47 1.92
C SER A 423 8.23 21.78 2.85
N GLU A 424 7.85 20.54 2.55
CA GLU A 424 6.82 19.83 3.30
C GLU A 424 7.37 19.31 4.63
N ASN A 425 6.72 19.62 5.75
CA ASN A 425 7.07 19.06 7.06
C ASN A 425 8.59 19.13 7.36
N ALA A 426 9.15 20.34 7.35
CA ALA A 426 10.59 20.60 7.42
C ALA A 426 11.32 19.85 8.54
N ASP A 427 10.71 19.71 9.72
CA ASP A 427 11.31 18.97 10.85
C ASP A 427 11.46 17.46 10.55
N ARG A 428 10.48 16.88 9.84
CA ARG A 428 10.51 15.47 9.43
C ARG A 428 11.51 15.25 8.30
N ILE A 429 11.56 16.16 7.32
CA ILE A 429 12.61 16.13 6.27
C ILE A 429 14.00 16.29 6.90
N SER A 430 14.17 17.18 7.89
CA SER A 430 15.45 17.31 8.59
C SER A 430 15.83 16.02 9.29
N SER A 431 14.89 15.37 9.99
CA SER A 431 15.13 14.07 10.63
C SER A 431 15.55 12.98 9.64
N LEU A 432 14.93 12.96 8.45
CA LEU A 432 15.28 12.04 7.36
C LEU A 432 16.70 12.30 6.87
N ILE A 433 17.04 13.56 6.57
CA ILE A 433 18.35 13.99 6.07
C ILE A 433 19.45 13.77 7.12
N ASP A 434 19.17 14.07 8.38
CA ASP A 434 20.10 13.89 9.49
C ASP A 434 20.31 12.41 9.85
N GLY A 435 19.47 11.53 9.30
CA GLY A 435 19.56 10.09 9.52
C GLY A 435 19.01 9.61 10.86
N THR A 436 18.33 10.48 11.62
CA THR A 436 17.76 10.11 12.93
C THR A 436 16.64 9.08 12.78
N ASP A 437 15.95 9.10 11.65
CA ASP A 437 14.87 8.17 11.32
C ASP A 437 15.40 6.78 10.89
N LYS A 438 16.72 6.66 10.67
CA LYS A 438 17.37 5.44 10.16
C LYS A 438 16.70 4.91 8.89
N VAL A 439 16.18 5.80 8.05
CA VAL A 439 15.61 5.45 6.74
C VAL A 439 16.75 5.42 5.74
N SER A 440 16.76 4.41 4.88
CA SER A 440 17.77 4.23 3.83
C SER A 440 17.14 4.08 2.43
N ALA A 441 15.83 4.26 2.31
CA ALA A 441 15.09 4.22 1.04
C ALA A 441 14.03 5.33 1.05
N VAL A 442 13.91 6.10 -0.03
CA VAL A 442 12.96 7.22 -0.16
C VAL A 442 12.39 7.31 -1.57
N ILE A 443 11.08 7.56 -1.68
CA ILE A 443 10.45 7.95 -2.95
C ILE A 443 10.45 9.48 -3.03
N ALA A 444 11.07 10.03 -4.08
CA ALA A 444 11.08 11.46 -4.34
C ALA A 444 10.03 11.81 -5.40
N GLY A 445 9.17 12.80 -5.13
CA GLY A 445 8.11 13.19 -6.08
C GLY A 445 8.62 13.89 -7.34
N THR A 446 9.85 14.40 -7.34
CA THR A 446 10.49 15.07 -8.48
C THR A 446 12.00 14.91 -8.45
N ASP A 447 12.66 15.13 -9.58
CA ASP A 447 14.13 15.11 -9.66
C ASP A 447 14.78 16.20 -8.80
N GLN A 448 14.08 17.32 -8.58
CA GLN A 448 14.53 18.37 -7.68
C GLN A 448 14.57 17.89 -6.24
N VAL A 449 13.53 17.16 -5.79
CA VAL A 449 13.51 16.55 -4.45
C VAL A 449 14.60 15.49 -4.35
N ASN A 450 14.75 14.62 -5.36
CA ASN A 450 15.79 13.59 -5.40
C ASN A 450 17.18 14.22 -5.22
N THR A 451 17.51 15.23 -6.05
CA THR A 451 18.80 15.94 -5.99
C THR A 451 19.04 16.56 -4.61
N TYR A 452 18.01 17.13 -3.99
CA TYR A 452 18.12 17.72 -2.66
C TYR A 452 18.38 16.67 -1.58
N LEU A 453 17.66 15.56 -1.60
CA LEU A 453 17.86 14.47 -0.64
C LEU A 453 19.26 13.86 -0.78
N ASN A 454 19.68 13.53 -2.01
CA ASN A 454 21.01 12.97 -2.29
C ASN A 454 22.15 13.90 -1.86
N LYS A 455 21.98 15.21 -2.02
CA LYS A 455 23.04 16.19 -1.68
C LYS A 455 23.17 16.43 -0.18
N ASN A 456 22.08 16.39 0.57
CA ASN A 456 22.06 16.84 1.96
C ASN A 456 22.06 15.69 2.97
N ALA A 457 21.60 14.50 2.58
CA ALA A 457 21.48 13.36 3.50
C ALA A 457 22.85 12.92 4.04
N LYS A 458 22.91 12.71 5.35
CA LYS A 458 24.10 12.20 6.04
C LYS A 458 24.30 10.70 5.86
N ASN A 459 23.22 9.98 5.58
CA ASN A 459 23.23 8.55 5.28
C ASN A 459 23.05 8.34 3.78
N LYS A 460 23.71 7.32 3.22
CA LYS A 460 23.42 6.86 1.84
C LYS A 460 21.99 6.33 1.79
N MET A 461 21.21 6.81 0.82
CA MET A 461 19.82 6.39 0.62
C MET A 461 19.64 5.89 -0.81
N ASP A 462 18.83 4.85 -0.97
CA ASP A 462 18.27 4.47 -2.26
C ASP A 462 17.09 5.40 -2.54
N ILE A 463 17.13 6.13 -3.65
CA ILE A 463 16.11 7.13 -4.00
C ILE A 463 15.57 6.85 -5.39
N THR A 464 14.28 6.56 -5.48
CA THR A 464 13.56 6.47 -6.75
C THR A 464 12.75 7.75 -6.93
N THR A 465 12.91 8.41 -8.08
CA THR A 465 12.03 9.52 -8.47
C THR A 465 10.74 8.97 -9.05
N LEU A 466 9.62 9.55 -8.66
CA LEU A 466 8.33 9.33 -9.28
C LEU A 466 8.29 9.87 -10.72
N LYS A 467 7.61 9.15 -11.60
CA LYS A 467 7.41 9.61 -12.97
C LYS A 467 6.61 10.91 -13.01
N GLU A 468 7.01 11.83 -13.87
CA GLU A 468 6.23 13.02 -14.14
C GLU A 468 4.94 12.66 -14.90
N ILE A 469 3.85 13.35 -14.57
CA ILE A 469 2.59 13.22 -15.33
C ILE A 469 2.76 14.06 -16.60
N GLU A 470 2.75 13.41 -17.76
CA GLU A 470 2.77 14.12 -19.03
C GLU A 470 1.46 14.93 -19.19
N THR A 471 1.52 16.24 -18.90
CA THR A 471 0.41 17.13 -19.25
C THR A 471 0.43 17.37 -20.77
N PRO A 472 -0.59 16.95 -21.54
CA PRO A 472 -0.64 17.27 -22.96
C PRO A 472 -0.69 18.79 -23.14
N ILE A 473 0.34 19.34 -23.79
CA ILE A 473 0.38 20.75 -24.18
C ILE A 473 -0.65 20.93 -25.30
N TYR A 474 -1.88 21.28 -24.95
CA TYR A 474 -2.81 21.84 -25.92
C TYR A 474 -2.25 23.20 -26.35
N LYS A 475 -1.54 23.22 -27.47
CA LYS A 475 -1.29 24.47 -28.19
C LYS A 475 -2.64 25.05 -28.55
N GLU A 476 -3.05 26.11 -27.86
CA GLU A 476 -4.14 26.97 -28.31
C GLU A 476 -3.84 27.37 -29.77
N GLN A 477 -4.67 26.87 -30.69
CA GLN A 477 -4.68 27.39 -32.04
C GLN A 477 -5.21 28.82 -31.96
N LYS A 478 -4.30 29.78 -32.12
CA LYS A 478 -4.63 31.20 -32.28
C LYS A 478 -5.39 31.48 -33.56
#